data_AF-A0A9N9PGG7-F1
#
_entry.id   AF-A0A9N9PGG7-F1
#
_cell.length_a   1.000
_cell.length_b   1.000
_cell.length_c   1.000
_cell.angle_alpha   90.00
_cell.angle_beta   90.00
_cell.angle_gamma   90.00
#
_symmetry.space_group_name_H-M   'P 1'
#
loop_
_entity.id
_entity.type
_entity.pdbx_description
1 polymer ?
#
loop_
_entity_poly.entity_id
_entity_poly.type
_entity_poly.pdbx_seq_one_letter_code
_entity_poly.pdbx_strand_id
1 'polypeptide(L)'
;MSGAGLSYGLNLSKKKPANKPQPAKRKGLFDDDDSDDDSKPTSTGVEEIGEFGGLSSAKKPSLPSRNAGPPSKLKPNGGAKKAPISMYGDLSASFTSKKHAEKAEELDANIYDYDAVYDSLKPQKKVTQEDKERKPKYMSNLLAAAAVRKRDATIAEEKKLARDREAEGDEFADKEKFVTSAYKKQQEENRRLEAEEKIREEEELKKNKGAGMTNFYKNMLEKGEQKHAEIVKAVEERAKMGPEVEEDEKKEKTEADIAREINEKTGGAIAVNDEGQVVDKRQLLKGGLNIVPKPKSAVPANTSRGGTASDRSRGSGFVGAGGGKQAMRERQSRMMEAQLEQATKRALEEDEEERQKIERAAKSRKTEGDIMSAKERYLARKKEAEEAKKRGEAP
;
A
#
# COMPACT_ATOMS: atom_id res chain seq x y z
N MET A 1 -43.55 -38.38 -30.00
CA MET A 1 -42.34 -38.60 -29.18
C MET A 1 -41.16 -38.80 -30.10
N SER A 2 -40.00 -38.24 -29.72
CA SER A 2 -38.62 -38.50 -30.20
C SER A 2 -38.36 -38.30 -31.70
N GLY A 3 -37.44 -37.47 -32.16
CA GLY A 3 -36.33 -36.80 -31.51
C GLY A 3 -35.30 -36.53 -32.62
N ALA A 4 -35.10 -35.28 -33.00
CA ALA A 4 -34.12 -34.91 -34.02
C ALA A 4 -32.80 -34.52 -33.34
N GLY A 5 -31.83 -35.44 -33.37
CA GLY A 5 -30.45 -35.18 -32.98
C GLY A 5 -29.70 -34.46 -34.11
N LEU A 6 -29.10 -33.31 -33.79
CA LEU A 6 -28.15 -32.62 -34.66
C LEU A 6 -26.77 -33.29 -34.58
N SER A 7 -26.21 -33.68 -35.74
CA SER A 7 -24.84 -34.16 -35.88
C SER A 7 -23.90 -33.01 -36.25
N TYR A 8 -22.96 -32.69 -35.35
CA TYR A 8 -21.86 -31.76 -35.63
C TYR A 8 -20.71 -32.52 -36.32
N GLY A 9 -20.47 -32.20 -37.59
CA GLY A 9 -19.36 -32.74 -38.37
C GLY A 9 -18.05 -32.01 -38.13
N LEU A 10 -17.14 -32.60 -37.34
CA LEU A 10 -15.72 -32.24 -37.29
C LEU A 10 -14.95 -33.13 -38.28
N ASN A 11 -14.61 -32.57 -39.44
CA ASN A 11 -13.76 -33.23 -40.43
C ASN A 11 -12.28 -33.19 -40.00
N LEU A 12 -11.81 -34.21 -39.29
CA LEU A 12 -10.40 -34.44 -38.99
C LEU A 12 -9.73 -35.18 -40.16
N SER A 13 -9.11 -34.44 -41.07
CA SER A 13 -8.21 -35.04 -42.07
C SER A 13 -6.88 -35.44 -41.40
N LYS A 14 -6.62 -36.75 -41.35
CA LYS A 14 -5.34 -37.36 -40.93
C LYS A 14 -4.23 -36.96 -41.91
N LYS A 15 -3.31 -36.08 -41.51
CA LYS A 15 -1.98 -35.97 -42.14
C LYS A 15 -0.97 -36.85 -41.40
N LYS A 16 -0.13 -37.57 -42.17
CA LYS A 16 0.93 -38.49 -41.72
C LYS A 16 2.06 -37.73 -40.98
N PRO A 17 2.78 -38.37 -40.04
CA PRO A 17 3.78 -37.70 -39.21
C PRO A 17 5.08 -37.48 -40.00
N ALA A 18 5.52 -36.22 -40.09
CA ALA A 18 6.85 -35.85 -40.57
C ALA A 18 7.83 -35.71 -39.39
N ASN A 19 8.99 -36.34 -39.55
CA ASN A 19 10.27 -36.21 -38.83
C ASN A 19 10.31 -35.38 -37.53
N LYS A 20 10.52 -36.08 -36.40
CA LYS A 20 10.98 -35.49 -35.14
C LYS A 20 12.47 -35.09 -35.26
N PRO A 21 12.89 -33.87 -34.91
CA PRO A 21 14.30 -33.58 -34.68
C PRO A 21 14.76 -34.20 -33.34
N GLN A 22 16.00 -34.72 -33.30
CA GLN A 22 16.58 -35.32 -32.09
C GLN A 22 16.84 -34.26 -30.99
N PRO A 23 16.71 -34.62 -29.69
CA PRO A 23 16.99 -33.70 -28.60
C PRO A 23 18.50 -33.44 -28.47
N ALA A 24 18.86 -32.17 -28.32
CA ALA A 24 20.23 -31.72 -28.11
C ALA A 24 20.83 -32.29 -26.80
N LYS A 25 22.09 -32.73 -26.88
CA LYS A 25 22.87 -33.20 -25.73
C LYS A 25 23.09 -32.04 -24.75
N ARG A 26 22.72 -32.22 -23.48
CA ARG A 26 23.01 -31.27 -22.39
C ARG A 26 24.49 -31.43 -22.00
N LYS A 27 25.26 -30.34 -21.97
CA LYS A 27 26.57 -30.32 -21.30
C LYS A 27 26.37 -30.28 -19.77
N GLY A 28 27.21 -31.00 -19.05
CA GLY A 28 27.28 -30.97 -17.58
C GLY A 28 27.90 -29.67 -17.08
N LEU A 29 27.52 -29.25 -15.87
CA LEU A 29 27.83 -27.96 -15.26
C LEU A 29 29.19 -27.96 -14.51
N PHE A 30 30.14 -28.78 -14.94
CA PHE A 30 31.47 -28.89 -14.32
C PHE A 30 32.49 -29.38 -15.35
N ASP A 31 32.92 -28.49 -16.22
CA ASP A 31 34.09 -28.69 -17.06
C ASP A 31 34.78 -27.33 -17.19
N ASP A 32 35.89 -27.23 -16.48
CA ASP A 32 36.80 -26.12 -16.35
C ASP A 32 37.89 -26.39 -17.41
N ASP A 33 37.95 -25.60 -18.48
CA ASP A 33 39.14 -25.57 -19.34
C ASP A 33 39.33 -24.18 -19.95
N ASP A 34 40.59 -23.77 -19.84
CA ASP A 34 41.18 -22.45 -19.95
C ASP A 34 41.61 -22.22 -21.42
N SER A 35 41.11 -21.17 -22.09
CA SER A 35 41.76 -20.60 -23.29
C SER A 35 41.14 -19.28 -23.74
N ASP A 36 42.00 -18.27 -23.82
CA ASP A 36 41.84 -16.95 -24.44
C ASP A 36 41.20 -16.96 -25.84
N ASP A 37 40.29 -16.01 -26.12
CA ASP A 37 40.58 -14.80 -26.91
C ASP A 37 39.30 -14.21 -27.56
N ASP A 38 39.32 -12.87 -27.59
CA ASP A 38 38.71 -11.97 -28.55
C ASP A 38 37.29 -11.37 -28.38
N SER A 39 37.23 -10.15 -28.89
CA SER A 39 36.48 -8.99 -28.42
C SER A 39 35.35 -8.58 -29.38
N LYS A 40 34.19 -8.11 -28.84
CA LYS A 40 33.39 -6.99 -29.38
C LYS A 40 32.13 -6.64 -28.54
N PRO A 41 31.76 -5.35 -28.43
CA PRO A 41 30.71 -4.87 -27.54
C PRO A 41 29.32 -4.84 -28.21
N THR A 42 28.28 -5.27 -27.51
CA THR A 42 26.87 -5.10 -27.91
C THR A 42 26.21 -3.96 -27.14
N SER A 43 25.60 -3.06 -27.90
CA SER A 43 24.91 -1.84 -27.49
C SER A 43 23.68 -2.11 -26.62
N THR A 44 23.61 -1.48 -25.46
CA THR A 44 22.45 -1.36 -24.59
C THR A 44 21.43 -0.37 -25.16
N GLY A 45 20.26 -0.85 -25.57
CA GLY A 45 19.10 -0.01 -25.90
C GLY A 45 18.33 0.33 -24.63
N VAL A 46 18.41 1.60 -24.22
CA VAL A 46 17.56 2.24 -23.21
C VAL A 46 16.42 2.90 -23.96
N GLU A 47 15.16 2.56 -23.68
CA GLU A 47 13.99 3.29 -24.18
C GLU A 47 13.51 4.28 -23.11
N GLU A 48 13.68 5.56 -23.40
CA GLU A 48 13.09 6.68 -22.67
C GLU A 48 11.61 6.84 -23.03
N ILE A 49 10.83 7.15 -22.00
CA ILE A 49 9.40 7.46 -22.05
C ILE A 49 9.22 8.87 -22.63
N GLY A 50 8.51 8.96 -23.76
CA GLY A 50 8.13 10.22 -24.41
C GLY A 50 6.67 10.60 -24.16
N GLU A 51 6.51 11.82 -23.66
CA GLU A 51 5.32 12.53 -23.20
C GLU A 51 4.39 13.02 -24.33
N PHE A 52 3.09 12.85 -24.09
CA PHE A 52 1.92 13.68 -24.45
C PHE A 52 1.90 14.60 -25.70
N GLY A 53 0.88 14.38 -26.54
CA GLY A 53 0.10 15.46 -27.20
C GLY A 53 0.52 15.89 -28.61
N GLY A 54 -0.35 15.70 -29.61
CA GLY A 54 -0.14 16.33 -30.92
C GLY A 54 -0.98 15.80 -32.08
N LEU A 55 -2.10 16.47 -32.32
CA LEU A 55 -2.99 16.43 -33.47
C LEU A 55 -2.27 16.41 -34.84
N SER A 56 -2.57 15.47 -35.75
CA SER A 56 -2.77 15.76 -37.18
C SER A 56 -3.08 14.52 -38.04
N SER A 57 -3.97 14.78 -38.99
CA SER A 57 -4.51 13.91 -40.04
C SER A 57 -3.43 13.35 -40.98
N ALA A 58 -3.44 12.03 -41.20
CA ALA A 58 -2.86 11.44 -42.41
C ALA A 58 -3.49 10.07 -42.75
N LYS A 59 -4.17 10.04 -43.91
CA LYS A 59 -4.64 8.85 -44.63
C LYS A 59 -3.52 7.81 -44.79
N LYS A 60 -3.83 6.53 -44.56
CA LYS A 60 -3.05 5.40 -45.08
C LYS A 60 -3.82 4.66 -46.19
N PRO A 61 -3.15 4.16 -47.25
CA PRO A 61 -3.78 3.47 -48.37
C PRO A 61 -4.01 1.98 -48.04
N SER A 62 -5.13 1.43 -48.52
CA SER A 62 -5.49 0.02 -48.37
C SER A 62 -4.89 -0.83 -49.50
N LEU A 63 -4.23 -1.94 -49.14
CA LEU A 63 -3.86 -3.04 -50.03
C LEU A 63 -5.10 -3.93 -50.37
N PRO A 64 -5.15 -4.57 -51.55
CA PRO A 64 -6.32 -5.34 -51.98
C PRO A 64 -6.24 -6.79 -51.49
N SER A 65 -7.26 -7.27 -50.77
CA SER A 65 -7.43 -8.69 -50.49
C SER A 65 -8.58 -9.24 -51.31
N ARG A 66 -8.23 -10.13 -52.25
CA ARG A 66 -9.15 -11.02 -52.96
C ARG A 66 -9.48 -12.16 -52.00
N ASN A 67 -10.75 -12.31 -51.63
CA ASN A 67 -11.40 -13.62 -51.52
C ASN A 67 -12.92 -13.45 -51.46
N ALA A 68 -13.58 -14.07 -52.43
CA ALA A 68 -15.02 -14.09 -52.61
C ALA A 68 -15.65 -15.18 -51.72
N GLY A 69 -16.62 -14.78 -50.91
CA GLY A 69 -17.73 -15.61 -50.43
C GLY A 69 -19.02 -14.85 -50.74
N PRO A 70 -20.15 -15.54 -51.04
CA PRO A 70 -21.32 -14.87 -51.61
C PRO A 70 -22.03 -14.06 -50.52
N PRO A 71 -22.21 -12.73 -50.67
CA PRO A 71 -23.10 -12.01 -49.79
C PRO A 71 -24.54 -12.34 -50.17
N SER A 72 -25.30 -12.81 -49.17
CA SER A 72 -26.74 -12.96 -49.21
C SER A 72 -27.39 -11.67 -49.75
N LYS A 73 -28.11 -11.80 -50.87
CA LYS A 73 -28.93 -10.72 -51.43
C LYS A 73 -30.13 -10.46 -50.51
N LEU A 74 -29.96 -9.59 -49.54
CA LEU A 74 -31.03 -8.74 -49.04
C LEU A 74 -30.76 -7.34 -49.60
N LYS A 75 -31.34 -7.07 -50.76
CA LYS A 75 -31.39 -5.73 -51.32
C LYS A 75 -32.26 -4.87 -50.37
N PRO A 76 -31.80 -3.73 -49.85
CA PRO A 76 -32.73 -2.67 -49.52
C PRO A 76 -33.25 -2.16 -50.86
N ASN A 77 -34.44 -2.61 -51.23
CA ASN A 77 -35.13 -2.09 -52.40
C ASN A 77 -35.56 -0.67 -52.06
N GLY A 78 -34.87 0.33 -52.62
CA GLY A 78 -35.20 1.73 -52.40
C GLY A 78 -34.06 2.64 -52.79
N GLY A 79 -34.01 3.01 -54.07
CA GLY A 79 -33.18 4.12 -54.53
C GLY A 79 -33.65 5.42 -53.89
N ALA A 80 -33.12 5.75 -52.72
CA ALA A 80 -33.23 7.09 -52.18
C ALA A 80 -32.23 7.96 -52.93
N LYS A 81 -32.70 8.61 -54.01
CA LYS A 81 -32.10 9.85 -54.47
C LYS A 81 -31.93 10.72 -53.21
N LYS A 82 -30.74 11.26 -52.98
CA LYS A 82 -30.47 12.24 -51.91
C LYS A 82 -31.46 13.39 -52.11
N ALA A 83 -32.62 13.33 -51.46
CA ALA A 83 -33.59 14.39 -51.45
C ALA A 83 -32.89 15.64 -50.87
N PRO A 84 -33.16 16.84 -51.39
CA PRO A 84 -32.63 18.04 -50.78
C PRO A 84 -33.07 18.03 -49.32
N ILE A 85 -32.12 18.19 -48.40
CA ILE A 85 -32.39 18.36 -46.97
C ILE A 85 -33.25 19.63 -46.89
N SER A 86 -34.57 19.46 -46.87
CA SER A 86 -35.47 20.59 -46.69
C SER A 86 -35.18 21.16 -45.31
N MET A 87 -35.31 22.47 -45.14
CA MET A 87 -35.13 23.17 -43.86
C MET A 87 -35.97 22.57 -42.71
N TYR A 88 -36.98 21.75 -43.03
CA TYR A 88 -37.92 21.15 -42.09
C TYR A 88 -37.73 19.63 -41.85
N GLY A 89 -36.68 19.01 -42.40
CA GLY A 89 -36.38 17.60 -42.17
C GLY A 89 -37.52 16.62 -42.56
N ASP A 90 -37.35 15.33 -42.25
CA ASP A 90 -38.41 14.34 -42.40
C ASP A 90 -39.35 14.40 -41.17
N LEU A 91 -40.41 15.19 -41.28
CA LEU A 91 -41.42 15.38 -40.23
C LEU A 91 -42.09 14.07 -39.83
N SER A 92 -42.21 13.10 -40.75
CA SER A 92 -42.84 11.81 -40.48
C SER A 92 -41.97 10.95 -39.55
N ALA A 93 -40.65 10.95 -39.77
CA ALA A 93 -39.68 10.31 -38.89
C ALA A 93 -39.64 10.96 -37.49
N SER A 94 -39.87 12.28 -37.40
CA SER A 94 -39.95 12.98 -36.11
C SER A 94 -41.22 12.64 -35.32
N PHE A 95 -42.34 12.40 -36.01
CA PHE A 95 -43.61 12.02 -35.37
C PHE A 95 -43.56 10.57 -34.87
N THR A 96 -42.95 9.68 -35.65
CA THR A 96 -42.76 8.30 -35.22
C THR A 96 -41.79 8.23 -34.05
N SER A 97 -40.68 8.97 -34.06
CA SER A 97 -39.74 9.00 -32.94
C SER A 97 -40.38 9.52 -31.65
N LYS A 98 -41.17 10.60 -31.72
CA LYS A 98 -41.94 11.11 -30.56
C LYS A 98 -42.90 10.08 -30.00
N LYS A 99 -43.67 9.42 -30.86
CA LYS A 99 -44.59 8.36 -30.43
C LYS A 99 -43.86 7.18 -29.79
N HIS A 100 -42.63 6.88 -30.24
CA HIS A 100 -41.79 5.86 -29.62
C HIS A 100 -41.20 6.32 -28.28
N ALA A 101 -40.83 7.59 -28.15
CA ALA A 101 -40.35 8.18 -26.90
C ALA A 101 -41.47 8.24 -25.85
N GLU A 102 -42.65 8.74 -26.20
CA GLU A 102 -43.83 8.79 -25.32
C GLU A 102 -44.20 7.39 -24.82
N LYS A 103 -44.22 6.40 -25.71
CA LYS A 103 -44.44 4.99 -25.31
C LYS A 103 -43.34 4.44 -24.41
N ALA A 104 -42.10 4.88 -24.60
CA ALA A 104 -40.97 4.43 -23.77
C ALA A 104 -41.08 5.03 -22.36
N GLU A 105 -41.44 6.31 -22.25
CA GLU A 105 -41.72 7.01 -20.99
C GLU A 105 -42.93 6.44 -20.25
N GLU A 106 -43.99 6.05 -20.99
CA GLU A 106 -45.18 5.39 -20.43
C GLU A 106 -44.86 4.00 -19.85
N LEU A 107 -43.93 3.26 -20.45
CA LEU A 107 -43.52 1.94 -20.00
C LEU A 107 -42.55 2.00 -18.82
N ASP A 108 -41.62 2.97 -18.84
CA ASP A 108 -40.64 3.20 -17.78
C ASP A 108 -40.28 4.69 -17.69
N ALA A 109 -40.68 5.31 -16.59
CA ALA A 109 -40.37 6.71 -16.31
C ALA A 109 -38.86 6.97 -16.12
N ASN A 110 -38.08 5.93 -15.78
CA ASN A 110 -36.63 6.01 -15.55
C ASN A 110 -35.79 5.66 -16.78
N ILE A 111 -36.40 5.51 -17.97
CA ILE A 111 -35.70 5.06 -19.19
C ILE A 111 -34.56 5.99 -19.64
N TYR A 112 -34.59 7.26 -19.22
CA TYR A 112 -33.57 8.26 -19.51
C TYR A 112 -32.64 8.58 -18.32
N ASP A 113 -32.82 7.91 -17.17
CA ASP A 113 -32.00 8.16 -15.97
C ASP A 113 -30.70 7.33 -15.99
N TYR A 114 -29.80 7.73 -16.89
CA TYR A 114 -28.51 7.06 -17.09
C TYR A 114 -27.55 7.28 -15.92
N ASP A 115 -27.64 8.41 -15.21
CA ASP A 115 -26.71 8.74 -14.13
C ASP A 115 -26.99 7.87 -12.90
N ALA A 116 -28.27 7.61 -12.59
CA ALA A 116 -28.63 6.65 -11.55
C ALA A 116 -28.07 5.24 -11.82
N VAL A 117 -28.19 4.73 -13.04
CA VAL A 117 -27.60 3.41 -13.37
C VAL A 117 -26.08 3.48 -13.30
N TYR A 118 -25.47 4.57 -13.74
CA TYR A 118 -24.02 4.74 -13.67
C TYR A 118 -23.50 4.77 -12.22
N ASP A 119 -24.22 5.43 -11.33
CA ASP A 119 -23.88 5.50 -9.90
C ASP A 119 -24.02 4.16 -9.18
N SER A 120 -24.97 3.31 -9.58
CA SER A 120 -25.07 1.94 -9.04
C SER A 120 -23.99 1.01 -9.59
N LEU A 121 -23.47 1.29 -10.79
CA LEU A 121 -22.32 0.57 -11.37
C LEU A 121 -20.99 0.97 -10.72
N LYS A 122 -20.92 2.13 -10.05
CA LYS A 122 -19.72 2.54 -9.33
C LYS A 122 -19.48 1.59 -8.15
N PRO A 123 -18.25 1.07 -7.99
CA PRO A 123 -17.94 0.23 -6.84
C PRO A 123 -18.09 1.06 -5.56
N GLN A 124 -19.16 0.81 -4.83
CA GLN A 124 -19.40 1.43 -3.53
C GLN A 124 -18.25 1.05 -2.59
N LYS A 125 -17.50 2.04 -2.12
CA LYS A 125 -16.47 1.83 -1.10
C LYS A 125 -17.17 1.49 0.20
N LYS A 126 -17.42 0.20 0.43
CA LYS A 126 -17.85 -0.31 1.73
C LYS A 126 -16.74 0.04 2.71
N VAL A 127 -16.97 1.06 3.54
CA VAL A 127 -16.06 1.41 4.64
C VAL A 127 -16.05 0.22 5.59
N THR A 128 -15.06 -0.65 5.44
CA THR A 128 -14.93 -1.81 6.31
C THR A 128 -14.53 -1.34 7.70
N GLN A 129 -14.75 -2.18 8.72
CA GLN A 129 -14.30 -1.86 10.08
C GLN A 129 -12.77 -1.64 10.12
N GLU A 130 -12.03 -2.26 9.20
CA GLU A 130 -10.59 -2.08 9.00
C GLU A 130 -10.22 -0.66 8.53
N ASP A 131 -11.07 -0.01 7.72
CA ASP A 131 -10.87 1.39 7.31
C ASP A 131 -11.15 2.37 8.46
N LYS A 132 -12.02 1.98 9.40
CA LYS A 132 -12.33 2.78 10.62
C LYS A 132 -11.19 2.70 11.62
N GLU A 133 -10.63 1.51 11.82
CA GLU A 133 -9.41 1.29 12.58
C GLU A 133 -8.20 1.53 11.69
N ARG A 134 -7.90 2.79 11.34
CA ARG A 134 -6.77 3.22 10.48
C ARG A 134 -5.38 2.69 10.91
N LYS A 135 -5.16 1.39 10.79
CA LYS A 135 -3.91 0.71 11.07
C LYS A 135 -3.07 0.75 9.80
N PRO A 136 -1.76 1.00 9.92
CA PRO A 136 -0.86 0.97 8.77
C PRO A 136 -0.89 -0.42 8.12
N LYS A 137 -1.13 -0.43 6.80
CA LYS A 137 -1.36 -1.62 5.97
C LYS A 137 -0.28 -2.72 6.10
N TYR A 138 0.94 -2.36 6.48
CA TYR A 138 2.10 -3.26 6.49
C TYR A 138 2.73 -3.48 7.87
N MET A 139 2.33 -2.75 8.91
CA MET A 139 3.02 -2.83 10.21
C MET A 139 2.83 -4.18 10.89
N SER A 140 1.63 -4.75 10.82
CA SER A 140 1.34 -6.09 11.35
C SER A 140 2.27 -7.14 10.75
N ASN A 141 2.45 -7.10 9.43
CA ASN A 141 3.32 -8.03 8.71
C ASN A 141 4.79 -7.81 9.05
N LEU A 142 5.23 -6.56 9.24
CA LEU A 142 6.59 -6.25 9.65
C LEU A 142 6.87 -6.77 11.06
N LEU A 143 5.94 -6.55 12.00
CA LEU A 143 6.05 -7.05 13.37
C LEU A 143 6.03 -8.58 13.41
N ALA A 144 5.16 -9.23 12.64
CA ALA A 144 5.13 -10.68 12.50
C ALA A 144 6.44 -11.22 11.93
N ALA A 145 6.97 -10.62 10.86
CA ALA A 145 8.26 -11.01 10.28
C ALA A 145 9.43 -10.81 11.24
N ALA A 146 9.43 -9.73 12.01
CA ALA A 146 10.45 -9.50 13.04
C ALA A 146 10.37 -10.56 14.16
N ALA A 147 9.15 -10.98 14.56
CA ALA A 147 8.96 -12.05 15.53
C ALA A 147 9.47 -13.40 15.02
N VAL A 148 9.20 -13.75 13.76
CA VAL A 148 9.73 -14.96 13.10
C VAL A 148 11.26 -14.95 13.12
N ARG A 149 11.90 -13.87 12.66
CA ARG A 149 13.37 -13.76 12.66
C ARG A 149 13.99 -13.90 14.05
N LYS A 150 13.33 -13.38 15.09
CA LYS A 150 13.80 -13.52 16.47
C LYS A 150 13.76 -14.99 16.91
N ARG A 151 12.70 -15.73 16.56
CA ARG A 151 12.62 -17.17 16.82
C ARG A 151 13.70 -17.94 16.07
N ASP A 152 13.85 -17.65 14.78
CA ASP A 152 14.88 -18.29 13.94
C ASP A 152 16.29 -18.05 14.50
N ALA A 153 16.57 -16.83 14.98
CA ALA A 153 17.84 -16.51 15.62
C ALA A 153 18.08 -17.35 16.88
N THR A 154 17.09 -17.48 17.76
CA THR A 154 17.22 -18.32 18.96
C THR A 154 17.43 -19.80 18.62
N ILE A 155 16.71 -20.31 17.62
CA ILE A 155 16.86 -21.69 17.14
C ILE A 155 18.26 -21.91 16.53
N ALA A 156 18.78 -20.93 15.79
CA ALA A 156 20.11 -20.99 15.20
C ALA A 156 21.21 -20.99 16.26
N GLU A 157 21.08 -20.15 17.29
CA GLU A 157 22.00 -20.13 18.43
C GLU A 157 22.00 -21.45 19.20
N GLU A 158 20.81 -22.04 19.43
CA GLU A 158 20.69 -23.34 20.10
C GLU A 158 21.30 -24.48 19.27
N LYS A 159 21.05 -24.49 17.95
CA LYS A 159 21.66 -25.46 17.02
C LYS A 159 23.19 -25.28 16.94
N LYS A 160 23.67 -24.04 17.01
CA LYS A 160 25.09 -23.74 17.06
C LYS A 160 25.71 -24.28 18.36
N LEU A 161 25.09 -23.99 19.50
CA LEU A 161 25.55 -24.46 20.81
C LEU A 161 25.52 -25.99 20.92
N ALA A 162 24.52 -26.65 20.32
CA ALA A 162 24.48 -28.11 20.22
C ALA A 162 25.64 -28.65 19.36
N ARG A 163 25.89 -28.05 18.19
CA ARG A 163 27.01 -28.40 17.33
C ARG A 163 28.37 -28.17 18.02
N ASP A 164 28.52 -27.07 18.74
CA ASP A 164 29.75 -26.77 19.48
C ASP A 164 29.99 -27.82 20.59
N ARG A 165 28.95 -28.27 21.28
CA ARG A 165 29.04 -29.38 22.26
C ARG A 165 29.33 -30.74 21.64
N GLU A 166 28.78 -31.02 20.46
CA GLU A 166 29.09 -32.25 19.71
C GLU A 166 30.55 -32.24 19.23
N ALA A 167 31.08 -31.06 18.87
CA ALA A 167 32.48 -30.88 18.49
C ALA A 167 33.44 -30.98 19.68
N GLU A 168 33.05 -30.47 20.86
CA GLU A 168 33.74 -30.69 22.14
C GLU A 168 33.69 -32.17 22.58
N GLY A 169 32.71 -32.92 22.08
CA GLY A 169 32.70 -34.38 22.06
C GLY A 169 32.98 -35.04 23.41
N ASP A 170 34.05 -35.84 23.44
CA ASP A 170 34.45 -36.67 24.59
C ASP A 170 35.26 -35.90 25.65
N GLU A 171 35.71 -34.67 25.38
CA GLU A 171 36.54 -33.89 26.32
C GLU A 171 35.83 -33.58 27.64
N PHE A 172 34.50 -33.65 27.63
CA PHE A 172 33.63 -33.43 28.79
C PHE A 172 32.65 -34.58 29.02
N ALA A 173 32.89 -35.76 28.45
CA ALA A 173 32.04 -36.95 28.66
C ALA A 173 32.03 -37.41 30.14
N ASP A 174 33.17 -37.26 30.83
CA ASP A 174 33.32 -37.63 32.24
C ASP A 174 32.72 -36.59 33.21
N LYS A 175 32.25 -35.43 32.71
CA LYS A 175 31.68 -34.36 33.53
C LYS A 175 30.15 -34.33 33.42
N GLU A 176 29.49 -34.10 34.54
CA GLU A 176 28.04 -34.07 34.60
C GLU A 176 27.45 -32.90 33.79
N LYS A 177 26.44 -33.18 32.95
CA LYS A 177 25.76 -32.19 32.12
C LYS A 177 24.58 -31.57 32.88
N PHE A 178 24.75 -30.35 33.37
CA PHE A 178 23.68 -29.63 34.05
C PHE A 178 22.92 -28.71 33.08
N VAL A 179 21.64 -28.99 32.90
CA VAL A 179 20.73 -28.12 32.14
C VAL A 179 19.79 -27.41 33.10
N THR A 180 19.79 -26.08 33.06
CA THR A 180 18.91 -25.26 33.91
C THR A 180 17.44 -25.51 33.55
N SER A 181 16.54 -25.41 34.53
CA SER A 181 15.10 -25.60 34.31
C SER A 181 14.52 -24.61 33.29
N ALA A 182 15.08 -23.40 33.22
CA ALA A 182 14.71 -22.39 32.22
C ALA A 182 15.07 -22.81 30.79
N TYR A 183 16.27 -23.37 30.58
CA TYR A 183 16.70 -23.83 29.27
C TYR A 183 15.90 -25.05 28.79
N LYS A 184 15.55 -25.97 29.70
CA LYS A 184 14.64 -27.09 29.36
C LYS A 184 13.28 -26.59 28.87
N LYS A 185 12.71 -25.59 29.55
CA LYS A 185 11.44 -24.97 29.14
C LYS A 185 11.56 -24.24 27.80
N GLN A 186 12.64 -23.50 27.58
CA GLN A 186 12.91 -22.83 26.29
C GLN A 186 13.02 -23.84 25.14
N GLN A 187 13.72 -24.96 25.35
CA GLN A 187 13.85 -26.01 24.36
C GLN A 187 12.50 -26.69 24.04
N GLU A 188 11.66 -26.90 25.05
CA GLU A 188 10.31 -27.46 24.88
C GLU A 188 9.38 -26.49 24.14
N GLU A 189 9.41 -25.19 24.48
CA GLU A 189 8.66 -24.15 23.77
C GLU A 189 9.09 -24.06 22.30
N ASN A 190 10.39 -24.03 22.03
CA ASN A 190 10.91 -24.00 20.66
C ASN A 190 10.50 -25.26 19.88
N ARG A 191 10.62 -26.45 20.47
CA ARG A 191 10.18 -27.70 19.83
C ARG A 191 8.68 -27.71 19.53
N ARG A 192 7.87 -27.15 20.42
CA ARG A 192 6.42 -27.05 20.24
C ARG A 192 6.07 -26.07 19.12
N LEU A 193 6.73 -24.92 19.08
CA LEU A 193 6.54 -23.90 18.03
C LEU A 193 7.00 -24.42 16.67
N GLU A 194 8.15 -25.09 16.58
CA GLU A 194 8.63 -25.71 15.34
C GLU A 194 7.65 -26.77 14.81
N ALA A 195 7.05 -27.58 15.69
CA ALA A 195 6.06 -28.58 15.29
C ALA A 195 4.75 -27.93 14.78
N GLU A 196 4.28 -26.87 15.44
CA GLU A 196 3.09 -26.13 15.02
C GLU A 196 3.30 -25.38 13.70
N GLU A 197 4.45 -24.70 13.54
CA GLU A 197 4.80 -24.05 12.28
C GLU A 197 4.97 -25.06 11.16
N LYS A 198 5.59 -26.22 11.42
CA LYS A 198 5.72 -27.28 10.40
C LYS A 198 4.37 -27.83 9.95
N ILE A 199 3.42 -28.05 10.86
CA ILE A 199 2.06 -28.48 10.48
C ILE A 199 1.39 -27.41 9.63
N ARG A 200 1.52 -26.13 10.04
CA ARG A 200 0.96 -25.00 9.28
C ARG A 200 1.59 -24.88 7.90
N GLU A 201 2.92 -24.97 7.79
CA GLU A 201 3.63 -24.97 6.53
C GLU A 201 3.21 -26.15 5.65
N GLU A 202 3.02 -27.34 6.20
CA GLU A 202 2.52 -28.49 5.44
C GLU A 202 1.11 -28.26 4.89
N GLU A 203 0.23 -27.60 5.65
CA GLU A 203 -1.09 -27.19 5.18
C GLU A 203 -1.03 -26.08 4.11
N GLU A 204 -0.19 -25.07 4.31
CA GLU A 204 0.03 -23.98 3.34
C GLU A 204 0.67 -24.53 2.06
N LEU A 205 1.62 -25.46 2.17
CA LEU A 205 2.20 -26.19 1.04
C LEU A 205 1.16 -27.08 0.37
N LYS A 206 0.25 -27.75 1.10
CA LYS A 206 -0.87 -28.50 0.48
C LYS A 206 -1.81 -27.58 -0.29
N LYS A 207 -2.10 -26.38 0.24
CA LYS A 207 -2.91 -25.35 -0.45
C LYS A 207 -2.16 -24.73 -1.65
N ASN A 208 -0.84 -24.62 -1.57
CA ASN A 208 0.02 -24.04 -2.59
C ASN A 208 0.56 -25.07 -3.62
N LYS A 209 0.46 -26.38 -3.36
CA LYS A 209 0.82 -27.47 -4.27
C LYS A 209 -0.16 -27.51 -5.45
N GLY A 210 0.11 -26.67 -6.44
CA GLY A 210 -0.73 -26.43 -7.61
C GLY A 210 -1.00 -24.95 -7.89
N ALA A 211 -0.62 -24.06 -6.98
CA ALA A 211 -0.79 -22.63 -7.10
C ALA A 211 0.34 -21.97 -7.93
N GLY A 212 0.38 -22.29 -9.22
CA GLY A 212 1.19 -21.56 -10.19
C GLY A 212 0.52 -20.23 -10.61
N MET A 213 1.06 -19.62 -11.67
CA MET A 213 0.46 -18.43 -12.31
C MET A 213 -1.02 -18.65 -12.69
N THR A 214 -1.41 -19.89 -12.99
CA THR A 214 -2.80 -20.29 -13.27
C THR A 214 -3.75 -19.99 -12.12
N ASN A 215 -3.37 -20.24 -10.86
CA ASN A 215 -4.18 -19.89 -9.70
C ASN A 215 -4.22 -18.37 -9.48
N PHE A 216 -3.15 -17.65 -9.78
CA PHE A 216 -3.17 -16.19 -9.72
C PHE A 216 -4.19 -15.62 -10.73
N TYR A 217 -4.16 -16.09 -11.99
CA TYR A 217 -5.14 -15.67 -12.99
C TYR A 217 -6.55 -16.11 -12.63
N LYS A 218 -6.73 -17.34 -12.13
CA LYS A 218 -8.02 -17.82 -11.62
C LYS A 218 -8.56 -16.90 -10.51
N ASN A 219 -7.75 -16.60 -9.50
CA ASN A 219 -8.14 -15.72 -8.40
C ASN A 219 -8.42 -14.28 -8.88
N MET A 220 -7.71 -13.80 -9.91
CA MET A 220 -7.98 -12.48 -10.48
C MET A 220 -9.30 -12.45 -11.26
N LEU A 221 -9.57 -13.50 -12.05
CA LEU A 221 -10.85 -13.66 -12.75
C LEU A 221 -12.00 -13.82 -11.76
N GLU A 222 -11.86 -14.68 -10.74
CA GLU A 222 -12.85 -14.85 -9.68
C GLU A 222 -13.13 -13.55 -8.93
N LYS A 223 -12.09 -12.75 -8.62
CA LYS A 223 -12.29 -11.40 -8.03
C LYS A 223 -13.00 -10.45 -8.98
N GLY A 224 -12.75 -10.55 -10.29
CA GLY A 224 -13.46 -9.79 -11.32
C GLY A 224 -14.93 -10.18 -11.39
N GLU A 225 -15.22 -11.47 -11.41
CA GLU A 225 -16.56 -12.04 -11.41
C GLU A 225 -17.33 -11.70 -10.14
N GLN A 226 -16.69 -11.76 -8.96
CA GLN A 226 -17.29 -11.36 -7.69
C GLN A 226 -17.70 -9.88 -7.70
N LYS A 227 -16.80 -8.99 -8.14
CA LYS A 227 -17.12 -7.56 -8.29
C LYS A 227 -18.26 -7.32 -9.26
N HIS A 228 -18.24 -8.00 -10.40
CA HIS A 228 -19.31 -7.92 -11.39
C HIS A 228 -20.64 -8.42 -10.81
N ALA A 229 -20.63 -9.54 -10.08
CA ALA A 229 -21.82 -10.09 -9.44
C ALA A 229 -22.36 -9.16 -8.35
N GLU A 230 -21.50 -8.48 -7.59
CA GLU A 230 -21.92 -7.45 -6.63
C GLU A 230 -22.55 -6.24 -7.33
N ILE A 231 -21.99 -5.80 -8.45
CA ILE A 231 -22.53 -4.69 -9.24
C ILE A 231 -23.90 -5.07 -9.82
N VAL A 232 -24.04 -6.25 -10.43
CA VAL A 232 -25.32 -6.72 -10.98
C VAL A 232 -26.37 -6.84 -9.87
N LYS A 233 -26.00 -7.37 -8.70
CA LYS A 233 -26.90 -7.41 -7.54
C LYS A 233 -27.32 -6.02 -7.08
N ALA A 234 -26.39 -5.07 -6.98
CA ALA A 234 -26.71 -3.69 -6.60
C ALA A 234 -27.65 -3.02 -7.61
N VAL A 235 -27.45 -3.25 -8.91
CA VAL A 235 -28.34 -2.77 -9.97
C VAL A 235 -29.72 -3.43 -9.87
N GLU A 236 -29.79 -4.74 -9.64
CA GLU A 236 -31.06 -5.47 -9.45
C GLU A 236 -31.80 -5.03 -8.19
N GLU A 237 -31.09 -4.78 -7.09
CA GLU A 237 -31.65 -4.28 -5.84
C GLU A 237 -32.20 -2.85 -6.03
N ARG A 238 -31.47 -1.97 -6.72
CA ARG A 238 -31.95 -0.64 -7.07
C ARG A 238 -33.17 -0.69 -8.01
N ALA A 239 -33.16 -1.58 -9.00
CA ALA A 239 -34.31 -1.78 -9.88
C ALA A 239 -35.55 -2.30 -9.12
N LYS A 240 -35.36 -3.08 -8.04
CA LYS A 240 -36.45 -3.56 -7.17
C LYS A 240 -36.93 -2.53 -6.16
N MET A 241 -36.04 -1.70 -5.62
CA MET A 241 -36.38 -0.65 -4.65
C MET A 241 -37.02 0.59 -5.31
N GLY A 242 -36.97 0.67 -6.65
CA GLY A 242 -37.48 1.83 -7.39
C GLY A 242 -36.56 3.04 -7.22
N PRO A 243 -36.88 4.18 -7.85
CA PRO A 243 -36.11 5.41 -7.64
C PRO A 243 -36.36 5.89 -6.21
N GLU A 244 -35.55 5.42 -5.27
CA GLU A 244 -35.32 6.19 -4.06
C GLU A 244 -34.65 7.48 -4.54
N VAL A 245 -35.43 8.57 -4.51
CA VAL A 245 -34.88 9.91 -4.53
C VAL A 245 -34.04 9.97 -3.27
N GLU A 246 -32.77 9.58 -3.37
CA GLU A 246 -31.78 10.04 -2.42
C GLU A 246 -31.78 11.56 -2.59
N GLU A 247 -32.67 12.22 -1.86
CA GLU A 247 -32.41 13.53 -1.29
C GLU A 247 -31.16 13.36 -0.43
N ASP A 248 -30.03 13.27 -1.12
CA ASP A 248 -28.74 13.49 -0.53
C ASP A 248 -28.72 15.01 -0.27
N GLU A 249 -29.50 15.43 0.74
CA GLU A 249 -29.39 16.71 1.44
C GLU A 249 -28.05 16.74 2.18
N LYS A 250 -26.95 16.47 1.48
CA LYS A 250 -25.74 17.24 1.70
C LYS A 250 -26.04 18.61 1.08
N LYS A 251 -26.89 19.38 1.77
CA LYS A 251 -26.89 20.83 1.67
C LYS A 251 -25.45 21.23 1.93
N GLU A 252 -24.69 21.40 0.85
CA GLU A 252 -23.38 22.03 0.92
C GLU A 252 -23.63 23.32 1.67
N LYS A 253 -23.13 23.40 2.91
CA LYS A 253 -23.28 24.60 3.73
C LYS A 253 -22.86 25.76 2.86
N THR A 254 -23.76 26.72 2.67
CA THR A 254 -23.48 27.83 1.75
C THR A 254 -22.24 28.56 2.26
N GLU A 255 -21.48 29.23 1.39
CA GLU A 255 -20.27 29.97 1.78
C GLU A 255 -20.56 30.94 2.95
N ALA A 256 -21.80 31.45 3.03
CA ALA A 256 -22.34 32.28 4.10
C ALA A 256 -22.45 31.55 5.46
N ASP A 257 -22.94 30.31 5.46
CA ASP A 257 -23.10 29.50 6.67
C ASP A 257 -21.73 29.12 7.25
N ILE A 258 -20.76 28.84 6.38
CA ILE A 258 -19.37 28.56 6.76
C ILE A 258 -18.71 29.81 7.36
N ALA A 259 -18.93 30.99 6.78
CA ALA A 259 -18.41 32.24 7.31
C ALA A 259 -18.97 32.57 8.71
N ARG A 260 -20.30 32.39 8.90
CA ARG A 260 -20.95 32.58 10.20
C ARG A 260 -20.39 31.62 11.26
N GLU A 261 -20.23 30.35 10.91
CA GLU A 261 -19.68 29.32 11.80
C GLU A 261 -18.23 29.63 12.22
N ILE A 262 -17.39 30.15 11.31
CA ILE A 262 -16.00 30.53 11.62
C ILE A 262 -15.94 31.79 12.50
N ASN A 263 -16.81 32.77 12.25
CA ASN A 263 -16.88 33.98 13.07
C ASN A 263 -17.35 33.68 14.50
N GLU A 264 -18.34 32.80 14.67
CA GLU A 264 -18.86 32.39 15.98
C GLU A 264 -17.88 31.50 16.77
N LYS A 265 -17.25 30.51 16.12
CA LYS A 265 -16.44 29.49 16.83
C LYS A 265 -14.98 29.84 17.00
N THR A 266 -14.42 30.57 16.04
CA THR A 266 -12.98 30.85 15.96
C THR A 266 -12.66 32.33 16.17
N GLY A 267 -13.68 33.18 16.33
CA GLY A 267 -13.50 34.63 16.45
C GLY A 267 -12.90 35.26 15.20
N GLY A 268 -13.04 34.62 14.02
CA GLY A 268 -12.67 35.22 12.75
C GLY A 268 -13.53 36.45 12.49
N ALA A 269 -12.96 37.47 11.86
CA ALA A 269 -13.71 38.63 11.38
C ALA A 269 -13.88 38.51 9.86
N ILE A 270 -14.60 37.48 9.40
CA ILE A 270 -14.91 37.29 7.98
C ILE A 270 -16.03 38.25 7.59
N ALA A 271 -15.73 39.18 6.68
CA ALA A 271 -16.69 40.14 6.16
C ALA A 271 -17.59 39.48 5.10
N VAL A 272 -18.91 39.57 5.31
CA VAL A 272 -19.95 39.08 4.38
C VAL A 272 -20.75 40.28 3.90
N ASN A 273 -20.96 40.39 2.58
CA ASN A 273 -21.77 41.45 1.98
C ASN A 273 -23.28 41.21 2.21
N ASP A 274 -24.10 42.22 1.92
CA ASP A 274 -25.58 42.17 2.06
C ASP A 274 -26.24 41.07 1.21
N GLU A 275 -25.56 40.61 0.15
CA GLU A 275 -25.99 39.48 -0.70
C GLU A 275 -25.57 38.11 -0.15
N GLY A 276 -24.97 38.05 1.05
CA GLY A 276 -24.53 36.80 1.68
C GLY A 276 -23.22 36.23 1.12
N GLN A 277 -22.52 36.96 0.25
CA GLN A 277 -21.23 36.54 -0.30
C GLN A 277 -20.06 37.02 0.57
N VAL A 278 -19.08 36.15 0.78
CA VAL A 278 -17.86 36.47 1.54
C VAL A 278 -16.95 37.36 0.69
N VAL A 279 -16.57 38.52 1.23
CA VAL A 279 -15.75 39.54 0.53
C VAL A 279 -14.38 38.99 0.13
N ASP A 280 -13.77 38.16 0.99
CA ASP A 280 -12.49 37.50 0.71
C ASP A 280 -12.56 35.99 1.01
N LYS A 281 -12.67 35.19 -0.05
CA LYS A 281 -12.75 33.72 0.05
C LYS A 281 -11.52 33.09 0.69
N ARG A 282 -10.39 33.80 0.78
CA ARG A 282 -9.19 33.29 1.48
C ARG A 282 -9.38 33.21 2.98
N GLN A 283 -10.28 34.03 3.54
CA GLN A 283 -10.58 34.03 4.97
C GLN A 283 -11.41 32.80 5.38
N LEU A 284 -12.12 32.18 4.43
CA LEU A 284 -12.77 30.87 4.63
C LEU A 284 -11.76 29.72 4.72
N LEU A 285 -10.54 29.91 4.19
CA LEU A 285 -9.47 28.93 4.31
C LEU A 285 -8.93 29.03 5.74
N LYS A 286 -9.19 27.99 6.54
CA LYS A 286 -8.57 27.80 7.85
C LYS A 286 -7.06 28.01 7.71
N GLY A 287 -6.53 29.11 8.26
CA GLY A 287 -5.14 29.55 8.18
C GLY A 287 -4.12 28.65 8.91
N GLY A 288 -4.27 27.34 8.80
CA GLY A 288 -3.31 26.34 9.23
C GLY A 288 -2.57 25.79 8.03
N LEU A 289 -1.56 26.51 7.53
CA LEU A 289 -0.52 25.86 6.74
C LEU A 289 0.10 24.81 7.67
N ASN A 290 0.07 23.53 7.29
CA ASN A 290 0.80 22.45 7.98
C ASN A 290 2.32 22.63 7.79
N ILE A 291 2.87 23.79 8.21
CA ILE A 291 4.31 23.97 8.35
C ILE A 291 4.66 23.31 9.67
N VAL A 292 5.19 22.09 9.61
CA VAL A 292 6.03 21.59 10.71
C VAL A 292 7.21 22.57 10.82
N PRO A 293 7.37 23.33 11.92
CA PRO A 293 8.51 24.21 12.06
C PRO A 293 9.77 23.35 12.16
N LYS A 294 10.56 23.28 11.08
CA LYS A 294 11.93 22.79 11.14
C LYS A 294 12.73 23.70 12.08
N PRO A 295 13.43 23.17 13.09
CA PRO A 295 14.32 23.98 13.91
C PRO A 295 15.44 24.54 13.03
N LYS A 296 15.64 25.86 13.11
CA LYS A 296 16.70 26.61 12.42
C LYS A 296 18.05 26.11 12.91
N SER A 297 18.81 25.43 12.05
CA SER A 297 20.26 25.32 12.26
C SER A 297 20.90 26.65 11.86
N ALA A 298 21.68 27.21 12.79
CA ALA A 298 22.46 28.40 12.56
C ALA A 298 23.51 28.13 11.48
N VAL A 299 23.53 28.98 10.45
CA VAL A 299 24.62 29.04 9.48
C VAL A 299 25.77 29.81 10.13
N PRO A 300 27.00 29.27 10.24
CA PRO A 300 28.13 30.10 10.60
C PRO A 300 28.54 30.96 9.41
N ALA A 301 28.67 32.25 9.70
CA ALA A 301 29.06 33.30 8.79
C ALA A 301 30.42 33.06 8.14
N ASN A 302 30.48 33.47 6.88
CA ASN A 302 31.65 33.58 6.03
C ASN A 302 32.73 34.44 6.74
N THR A 303 33.89 33.88 7.03
CA THR A 303 35.07 34.65 7.46
C THR A 303 36.03 34.79 6.30
N SER A 304 36.28 36.05 5.94
CA SER A 304 37.28 36.53 5.00
C SER A 304 38.62 36.71 5.72
N ARG A 305 39.60 35.86 5.42
CA ARG A 305 41.06 36.12 5.52
C ARG A 305 41.72 35.14 4.55
N GLY A 306 42.63 35.48 3.67
CA GLY A 306 43.47 36.63 3.44
C GLY A 306 44.59 36.07 2.56
N GLY A 307 44.85 36.69 1.41
CA GLY A 307 45.78 36.16 0.43
C GLY A 307 47.22 36.15 0.94
N THR A 308 47.93 35.05 0.68
CA THR A 308 49.38 35.02 0.59
C THR A 308 49.76 34.18 -0.62
N ALA A 309 50.34 34.85 -1.61
CA ALA A 309 50.98 34.25 -2.76
C ALA A 309 52.44 33.92 -2.42
N SER A 310 52.81 32.65 -2.49
CA SER A 310 54.12 32.08 -2.83
C SER A 310 53.96 30.56 -2.66
N ASP A 311 54.42 29.64 -3.47
CA ASP A 311 55.57 29.62 -4.36
C ASP A 311 55.37 28.45 -5.33
N ARG A 312 55.71 28.66 -6.61
CA ARG A 312 55.77 27.59 -7.61
C ARG A 312 57.18 27.03 -7.60
N SER A 313 57.42 25.91 -6.91
CA SER A 313 58.46 24.98 -7.38
C SER A 313 58.54 23.67 -6.61
N ARG A 314 58.56 22.59 -7.41
CA ARG A 314 59.26 21.30 -7.22
C ARG A 314 58.53 20.22 -6.42
N GLY A 315 58.30 19.11 -7.13
CA GLY A 315 58.21 17.79 -6.54
C GLY A 315 57.03 16.96 -7.04
N SER A 316 57.02 16.62 -8.33
CA SER A 316 56.28 15.45 -8.83
C SER A 316 56.91 14.19 -8.22
N GLY A 317 56.54 13.91 -6.97
CA GLY A 317 56.75 12.61 -6.33
C GLY A 317 55.65 11.68 -6.80
N PHE A 318 56.01 10.78 -7.70
CA PHE A 318 55.24 9.60 -8.09
C PHE A 318 54.80 8.82 -6.83
N VAL A 319 53.58 9.07 -6.36
CA VAL A 319 52.89 8.21 -5.40
C VAL A 319 51.97 7.31 -6.22
N GLY A 320 52.27 6.02 -6.21
CA GLY A 320 51.64 5.01 -7.06
C GLY A 320 50.12 5.13 -7.10
N ALA A 321 49.58 4.89 -8.30
CA ALA A 321 48.18 5.03 -8.70
C ALA A 321 47.13 4.19 -7.91
N GLY A 322 47.49 3.62 -6.75
CA GLY A 322 46.61 2.84 -5.86
C GLY A 322 46.20 3.54 -4.54
N GLY A 323 46.98 4.49 -4.01
CA GLY A 323 46.78 5.00 -2.64
C GLY A 323 45.76 6.14 -2.48
N GLY A 324 45.63 7.02 -3.48
CA GLY A 324 44.78 8.22 -3.37
C GLY A 324 43.28 7.94 -3.29
N LYS A 325 42.81 6.91 -4.01
CA LYS A 325 41.39 6.48 -3.98
C LYS A 325 41.04 5.82 -2.65
N GLN A 326 41.95 5.03 -2.08
CA GLN A 326 41.77 4.39 -0.79
C GLN A 326 41.75 5.42 0.35
N ALA A 327 42.67 6.39 0.33
CA ALA A 327 42.69 7.49 1.30
C ALA A 327 41.43 8.39 1.21
N MET A 328 40.87 8.60 0.02
CA MET A 328 39.58 9.31 -0.14
C MET A 328 38.41 8.49 0.41
N ARG A 329 38.38 7.18 0.16
CA ARG A 329 37.35 6.28 0.69
C ARG A 329 37.40 6.19 2.22
N GLU A 330 38.60 6.11 2.81
CA GLU A 330 38.78 6.09 4.27
C GLU A 330 38.32 7.38 4.94
N ARG A 331 38.54 8.53 4.30
CA ARG A 331 38.02 9.81 4.80
C ARG A 331 36.50 9.88 4.73
N GLN A 332 35.91 9.37 3.65
CA GLN A 332 34.45 9.30 3.50
C GLN A 332 33.83 8.29 4.47
N SER A 333 34.47 7.13 4.70
CA SER A 333 33.98 6.13 5.64
C SER A 333 34.06 6.65 7.08
N ARG A 334 35.16 7.30 7.48
CA ARG A 334 35.26 7.94 8.80
C ARG A 334 34.25 9.06 9.00
N MET A 335 33.90 9.81 7.95
CA MET A 335 32.86 10.82 8.02
C MET A 335 31.48 10.20 8.25
N MET A 336 31.14 9.12 7.55
CA MET A 336 29.88 8.40 7.77
C MET A 336 29.84 7.71 9.13
N GLU A 337 30.94 7.10 9.56
CA GLU A 337 31.08 6.48 10.88
C GLU A 337 30.88 7.51 11.98
N ALA A 338 31.53 8.68 11.89
CA ALA A 338 31.33 9.76 12.85
C ALA A 338 29.88 10.29 12.88
N GLN A 339 29.19 10.32 11.73
CA GLN A 339 27.77 10.69 11.68
C GLN A 339 26.88 9.64 12.35
N LEU A 340 27.17 8.35 12.14
CA LEU A 340 26.47 7.25 12.79
C LEU A 340 26.74 7.25 14.30
N GLU A 341 27.98 7.42 14.73
CA GLU A 341 28.35 7.53 16.14
C GLU A 341 27.69 8.73 16.82
N GLN A 342 27.59 9.87 16.13
CA GLN A 342 26.89 11.03 16.67
C GLN A 342 25.39 10.78 16.79
N ALA A 343 24.79 10.07 15.83
CA ALA A 343 23.38 9.69 15.88
C ALA A 343 23.09 8.68 16.99
N THR A 344 23.94 7.66 17.17
CA THR A 344 23.81 6.68 18.25
C THR A 344 24.02 7.33 19.60
N LYS A 345 25.00 8.23 19.75
CA LYS A 345 25.23 8.98 20.98
C LYS A 345 24.02 9.85 21.36
N ARG A 346 23.43 10.57 20.41
CA ARG A 346 22.21 11.36 20.66
C ARG A 346 21.03 10.47 21.06
N ALA A 347 20.85 9.32 20.40
CA ALA A 347 19.80 8.38 20.76
C ALA A 347 19.97 7.84 22.19
N LEU A 348 21.21 7.50 22.59
CA LEU A 348 21.51 7.06 23.95
C LEU A 348 21.28 8.18 24.98
N GLU A 349 21.67 9.42 24.68
CA GLU A 349 21.42 10.58 25.55
C GLU A 349 19.91 10.84 25.70
N GLU A 350 19.13 10.74 24.62
CA GLU A 350 17.66 10.87 24.65
C GLU A 350 17.02 9.76 25.50
N ASP A 351 17.43 8.50 25.31
CA ASP A 351 16.96 7.36 26.11
C ASP A 351 17.28 7.52 27.60
N GLU A 352 18.49 8.02 27.94
CA GLU A 352 18.88 8.31 29.32
C GLU A 352 18.04 9.44 29.93
N GLU A 353 17.78 10.51 29.17
CA GLU A 353 16.89 11.59 29.61
C GLU A 353 15.46 11.10 29.83
N GLU A 354 14.93 10.26 28.94
CA GLU A 354 13.61 9.66 29.10
C GLU A 354 13.53 8.78 30.33
N ARG A 355 14.55 7.95 30.57
CA ARG A 355 14.65 7.15 31.81
C ARG A 355 14.68 8.04 33.05
N GLN A 356 15.48 9.10 33.04
CA GLN A 356 15.50 10.06 34.15
C GLN A 356 14.15 10.76 34.35
N LYS A 357 13.42 11.10 33.27
CA LYS A 357 12.07 11.67 33.34
C LYS A 357 11.08 10.67 33.94
N ILE A 358 11.13 9.41 33.52
CA ILE A 358 10.30 8.33 34.08
C ILE A 358 10.63 8.12 35.55
N GLU A 359 11.91 8.11 35.94
CA GLU A 359 12.32 8.00 37.34
C GLU A 359 11.84 9.18 38.19
N ARG A 360 11.96 10.42 37.70
CA ARG A 360 11.44 11.61 38.39
C ARG A 360 9.91 11.55 38.50
N ALA A 361 9.23 11.05 37.47
CA ALA A 361 7.78 10.85 37.49
C ALA A 361 7.37 9.75 38.49
N ALA A 362 8.14 8.66 38.57
CA ALA A 362 7.93 7.59 39.54
C ALA A 362 8.17 8.07 40.98
N LYS A 363 9.26 8.83 41.21
CA LYS A 363 9.62 9.40 42.52
C LYS A 363 8.64 10.48 43.00
N SER A 364 7.94 11.18 42.09
CA SER A 364 6.93 12.20 42.44
C SER A 364 5.51 11.65 42.60
N ARG A 365 5.24 10.43 42.14
CA ARG A 365 3.96 9.74 42.40
C ARG A 365 3.98 9.17 43.82
N LYS A 366 2.96 9.53 44.61
CA LYS A 366 2.74 8.95 45.94
C LYS A 366 2.55 7.44 45.80
N THR A 367 3.27 6.67 46.61
CA THR A 367 3.15 5.21 46.58
C THR A 367 1.81 4.78 47.18
N GLU A 368 1.34 3.59 46.84
CA GLU A 368 0.11 3.04 47.42
C GLU A 368 0.20 2.92 48.95
N GLY A 369 1.40 2.67 49.49
CA GLY A 369 1.68 2.69 50.93
C GLY A 369 1.47 4.07 51.56
N ASP A 370 1.89 5.15 50.90
CA ASP A 370 1.66 6.52 51.38
C ASP A 370 0.16 6.87 51.40
N ILE A 371 -0.58 6.38 50.40
CA ILE A 371 -2.04 6.57 50.32
C ILE A 371 -2.73 5.78 51.44
N MET A 372 -2.34 4.54 51.68
CA MET A 372 -2.89 3.71 52.76
C MET A 372 -2.56 4.28 54.13
N SER A 373 -1.32 4.73 54.36
CA SER A 373 -0.92 5.38 55.61
C SER A 373 -1.66 6.71 55.84
N ALA A 374 -1.91 7.50 54.78
CA ALA A 374 -2.73 8.70 54.87
C ALA A 374 -4.20 8.37 55.20
N LYS A 375 -4.73 7.30 54.62
CA LYS A 375 -6.10 6.82 54.88
C LYS A 375 -6.26 6.28 56.29
N GLU A 376 -5.27 5.54 56.81
CA GLU A 376 -5.24 5.06 58.19
C GLU A 376 -5.19 6.22 59.19
N ARG A 377 -4.32 7.21 58.97
CA ARG A 377 -4.27 8.43 59.79
C ARG A 377 -5.57 9.22 59.75
N TYR A 378 -6.22 9.30 58.59
CA TYR A 378 -7.52 9.94 58.45
C TYR A 378 -8.61 9.20 59.22
N LEU A 379 -8.64 7.86 59.14
CA LEU A 379 -9.59 7.03 59.88
C LEU A 379 -9.34 7.08 61.39
N ALA A 380 -8.09 7.12 61.83
CA ALA A 380 -7.74 7.30 63.24
C ALA A 380 -8.23 8.65 63.76
N ARG A 381 -7.93 9.75 63.06
CA ARG A 381 -8.42 11.09 63.41
C ARG A 381 -9.95 11.15 63.44
N LYS A 382 -10.62 10.46 62.51
CA LYS A 382 -12.09 10.38 62.49
C LYS A 382 -12.65 9.61 63.69
N LYS A 383 -12.05 8.48 64.04
CA LYS A 383 -12.43 7.69 65.22
C LYS A 383 -12.22 8.47 66.51
N GLU A 384 -11.07 9.12 66.66
CA GLU A 384 -10.78 9.99 67.81
C GLU A 384 -11.76 11.16 67.90
N ALA A 385 -12.12 11.78 66.77
CA ALA A 385 -13.14 12.83 66.76
C ALA A 385 -14.54 12.32 67.13
N GLU A 386 -14.91 11.11 66.75
CA GLU A 386 -16.16 10.48 67.16
C GLU A 386 -16.14 10.07 68.65
N GLU A 387 -15.01 9.60 69.16
CA GLU A 387 -14.82 9.29 70.57
C GLU A 387 -14.80 10.55 71.44
N ALA A 388 -14.16 11.63 70.99
CA ALA A 388 -14.20 12.94 71.66
C ALA A 388 -15.64 13.50 71.71
N LYS A 389 -16.38 13.40 70.60
CA LYS A 389 -17.82 13.72 70.57
C LYS A 389 -18.65 12.87 71.54
N LYS A 390 -18.31 11.58 71.70
CA LYS A 390 -18.97 10.69 72.67
C LYS A 390 -18.57 10.99 74.12
N ARG A 391 -17.34 11.46 74.35
CA ARG A 391 -16.83 11.88 75.66
C ARG A 391 -17.29 13.27 76.08
N GLY A 392 -18.05 13.97 75.24
CA GLY A 392 -18.60 15.30 75.56
C GLY A 392 -17.58 16.43 75.54
N GLU A 393 -16.31 16.13 75.23
CA GLU A 393 -15.28 17.12 74.94
C GLU A 393 -15.26 17.36 73.43
N ALA A 394 -16.19 18.16 72.95
CA ALA A 394 -15.98 18.92 71.73
C ALA A 394 -15.62 20.36 72.13
N PRO A 395 -14.77 21.09 71.37
CA PRO A 395 -14.75 22.54 71.47
C PRO A 395 -16.12 23.14 71.13
#